data_AF-A0A2X2MDW4-F1
#
_entry.id   AF-A0A2X2MDW4-F1
#
_cell.length_a   1.000
_cell.length_b   1.000
_cell.length_c   1.000
_cell.angle_alpha   90.00
_cell.angle_beta   90.00
_cell.angle_gamma   90.00
#
_symmetry.space_group_name_H-M   'P 1'
#
loop_
_entity.id
_entity.type
_entity.pdbx_description
1 polymer ?
#
loop_
_entity_poly.entity_id
_entity_poly.type
_entity_poly.pdbx_seq_one_letter_code
_entity_poly.pdbx_strand_id
1 'polypeptide(L)'
;MKIIEIAEQENIQHIVYSTAGGVNRNRTGPHFEVLAKIENRLMESNINATVIKPSFFMDNFLRIAKVEDERITLPEFINPNIKFTMISSIDIAKIASYVF
;
A
#
# COMPACT_ATOMS: atom_id res chain seq x y z
N MET A 1 16.23 2.84 3.03
CA MET A 1 16.50 1.78 4.02
C MET A 1 16.81 2.32 5.41
N LYS A 2 17.32 3.56 5.53
CA LYS A 2 17.57 4.28 6.80
C LYS A 2 16.56 4.04 7.94
N ILE A 3 15.25 3.98 7.68
CA ILE A 3 14.25 3.70 8.74
C ILE A 3 14.43 2.30 9.35
N ILE A 4 14.69 1.28 8.53
CA ILE A 4 14.91 -0.09 8.98
C ILE A 4 16.21 -0.16 9.78
N GLU A 5 17.28 0.47 9.28
CA GLU A 5 18.58 0.52 9.97
C GLU A 5 18.47 1.21 11.34
N ILE A 6 17.77 2.35 11.41
CA ILE A 6 17.53 3.05 12.68
C ILE A 6 16.69 2.17 13.61
N ALA A 7 15.66 1.50 13.11
CA ALA A 7 14.84 0.62 13.92
C ALA A 7 15.64 -0.57 14.50
N GLU A 8 16.64 -1.09 13.77
CA GLU A 8 17.57 -2.11 14.26
C GLU A 8 18.45 -1.53 15.37
N GLN A 9 18.99 -0.33 15.18
CA GLN A 9 19.84 0.36 16.15
C GLN A 9 19.10 0.71 17.46
N GLU A 10 17.85 1.16 17.34
CA GLU A 10 17.01 1.58 18.47
C GLU A 10 16.25 0.40 19.12
N ASN A 11 16.49 -0.84 18.68
CA ASN A 11 15.84 -2.05 19.19
C ASN A 11 14.30 -2.00 19.10
N ILE A 12 13.76 -1.43 18.02
CA ILE A 12 12.31 -1.45 17.74
C ILE A 12 11.87 -2.90 17.57
N GLN A 13 10.87 -3.29 18.35
CA GLN A 13 10.45 -4.69 18.40
C GLN A 13 9.65 -5.15 17.19
N HIS A 14 8.89 -4.23 16.56
CA HIS A 14 8.02 -4.55 15.45
C HIS A 14 7.83 -3.38 14.48
N ILE A 15 7.86 -3.64 13.18
CA ILE A 15 7.49 -2.67 12.14
C ILE A 15 6.20 -3.11 11.44
N VAL A 16 5.23 -2.21 11.35
CA VAL A 16 4.09 -2.37 10.45
C VAL A 16 4.34 -1.51 9.21
N TYR A 17 4.52 -2.16 8.05
CA TYR A 17 4.82 -1.49 6.80
C TYR A 17 3.66 -1.61 5.81
N SER A 18 3.10 -0.47 5.39
CA SER A 18 2.09 -0.42 4.33
C SER A 18 2.76 -0.20 2.97
N THR A 19 2.64 -1.19 2.09
CA THR A 19 3.20 -1.24 0.73
C THR A 19 2.05 -1.08 -0.30
N ALA A 20 2.05 -1.84 -1.40
CA ALA A 20 0.96 -1.92 -2.35
C ALA A 20 0.67 -3.38 -2.80
N GLY A 21 -0.58 -3.63 -3.17
CA GLY A 21 -1.02 -4.88 -3.77
C GLY A 21 -0.26 -5.20 -5.05
N GLY A 22 0.28 -6.41 -5.15
CA GLY A 22 1.03 -6.88 -6.32
C GLY A 22 2.54 -6.63 -6.29
N VAL A 23 3.07 -5.93 -5.28
CA VAL A 23 4.52 -5.90 -5.01
C VAL A 23 5.00 -7.34 -4.74
N ASN A 24 6.13 -7.71 -5.34
CA ASN A 24 6.70 -9.07 -5.33
C ASN A 24 5.79 -10.14 -5.98
N ARG A 25 4.94 -9.77 -6.96
CA ARG A 25 4.13 -10.71 -7.77
C ARG A 25 4.41 -10.55 -9.28
N ASN A 26 5.68 -10.56 -9.69
CA ASN A 26 6.12 -10.37 -11.08
C ASN A 26 5.59 -9.08 -11.74
N ARG A 27 5.48 -8.00 -10.97
CA ARG A 27 5.03 -6.70 -11.44
C ARG A 27 6.21 -5.76 -11.60
N THR A 28 6.34 -5.15 -12.77
CA THR A 28 7.40 -4.19 -13.10
C THR A 28 6.87 -2.76 -13.04
N GLY A 29 7.80 -1.80 -12.94
CA GLY A 29 7.49 -0.39 -12.91
C GLY A 29 8.18 0.32 -11.74
N PRO A 30 8.66 1.56 -11.92
CA PRO A 30 9.55 2.21 -10.95
C PRO A 30 9.00 2.22 -9.51
N HIS A 31 7.68 2.45 -9.36
CA HIS A 31 7.03 2.45 -8.05
C HIS A 31 7.02 1.05 -7.40
N PHE A 32 6.71 -0.02 -8.14
CA PHE A 32 6.66 -1.38 -7.60
C PHE A 32 8.04 -1.93 -7.26
N GLU A 33 9.05 -1.59 -8.06
CA GLU A 33 10.43 -2.01 -7.82
C GLU A 33 11.03 -1.38 -6.56
N VAL A 34 10.75 -0.11 -6.30
CA VAL A 34 11.18 0.56 -5.07
C VAL A 34 10.51 -0.07 -3.84
N LEU A 35 9.19 -0.32 -3.90
CA LEU A 35 8.48 -1.00 -2.80
C LEU A 35 8.99 -2.42 -2.58
N ALA A 36 9.30 -3.16 -3.64
CA ALA A 36 9.88 -4.50 -3.56
C ALA A 36 11.24 -4.48 -2.86
N LYS A 37 12.10 -3.50 -3.15
CA LYS A 37 13.38 -3.33 -2.44
C LYS A 37 13.20 -3.10 -0.94
N ILE A 38 12.18 -2.34 -0.53
CA ILE A 38 11.89 -2.09 0.89
C ILE A 38 11.38 -3.36 1.56
N GLU A 39 10.45 -4.08 0.93
CA GLU A 39 9.96 -5.38 1.43
C GLU A 39 11.10 -6.39 1.58
N ASN A 40 11.98 -6.49 0.58
CA ASN A 40 13.11 -7.41 0.61
C ASN A 40 14.08 -7.05 1.74
N ARG A 41 14.39 -5.76 1.91
CA ARG A 41 15.24 -5.32 3.03
C ARG A 41 14.62 -5.59 4.40
N LEU A 42 13.29 -5.48 4.54
CA LEU A 42 12.58 -5.86 5.77
C LEU A 42 12.69 -7.38 6.02
N MET A 43 12.52 -8.21 4.99
CA MET A 43 12.68 -9.67 5.09
C MET A 43 14.11 -10.09 5.45
N GLU A 44 15.11 -9.33 4.98
CA GLU A 44 16.53 -9.55 5.31
C GLU A 44 16.94 -8.93 6.66
N SER A 45 16.07 -8.13 7.29
CA SER A 45 16.35 -7.48 8.58
C SER A 45 16.15 -8.43 9.75
N ASN A 46 16.74 -8.09 10.90
CA ASN A 46 16.49 -8.82 12.15
C ASN A 46 15.24 -8.32 12.90
N ILE A 47 14.45 -7.41 12.32
CA ILE A 47 13.25 -6.83 12.96
C ILE A 47 12.02 -7.66 12.60
N ASN A 48 11.16 -7.94 13.58
CA ASN A 48 9.84 -8.50 13.29
C ASN A 48 9.00 -7.51 12.50
N ALA A 49 8.43 -7.94 11.37
CA ALA A 49 7.67 -7.04 10.52
C ALA A 49 6.35 -7.65 10.05
N THR A 50 5.35 -6.80 9.92
CA THR A 50 4.09 -7.11 9.23
C THR A 50 3.95 -6.19 8.03
N VAL A 51 3.76 -6.78 6.86
CA VAL A 51 3.60 -6.05 5.61
C VAL A 51 2.13 -6.05 5.19
N ILE A 52 1.49 -4.88 5.23
CA ILE A 52 0.11 -4.67 4.76
C ILE A 52 0.16 -4.26 3.29
N LYS A 53 -0.48 -5.05 2.41
CA LYS A 53 -0.47 -4.83 0.95
C LYS A 53 -1.83 -4.33 0.45
N PRO A 54 -2.19 -3.05 0.68
CA PRO A 54 -3.49 -2.54 0.30
C PRO A 54 -3.66 -2.49 -1.23
N SER A 55 -4.91 -2.66 -1.69
CA SER A 55 -5.28 -2.46 -3.09
C SER A 55 -5.52 -0.98 -3.40
N PHE A 56 -6.36 -0.65 -4.38
CA PHE A 56 -6.71 0.73 -4.67
C PHE A 56 -7.48 1.37 -3.50
N PHE A 57 -7.10 2.58 -3.10
CA PHE A 57 -7.77 3.25 -1.97
C PHE A 57 -9.10 3.82 -2.44
N MET A 58 -10.19 3.52 -1.72
CA MET A 58 -11.50 4.12 -2.00
C MET A 58 -11.44 5.65 -1.91
N ASP A 59 -10.62 6.16 -0.99
CA ASP A 59 -10.37 7.58 -0.74
C ASP A 59 -9.85 8.32 -1.99
N ASN A 60 -9.24 7.62 -2.95
CA ASN A 60 -8.79 8.23 -4.20
C ASN A 60 -9.93 8.88 -4.99
N PHE A 61 -11.18 8.41 -4.84
CA PHE A 61 -12.34 8.99 -5.53
C PHE A 61 -12.62 10.44 -5.13
N LEU A 62 -12.21 10.86 -3.92
CA LEU A 62 -12.28 12.27 -3.50
C LEU A 62 -11.43 13.19 -4.39
N ARG A 63 -10.41 12.65 -5.05
CA ARG A 63 -9.51 13.39 -5.94
C ARG A 63 -9.80 13.15 -7.42
N ILE A 64 -10.22 11.94 -7.80
CA ILE A 64 -10.34 11.56 -9.22
C ILE A 64 -11.75 11.74 -9.79
N ALA A 65 -12.79 11.75 -8.96
CA ALA A 65 -14.15 11.92 -9.44
C ALA A 65 -14.38 13.38 -9.87
N LYS A 66 -14.95 13.57 -11.05
CA LYS A 66 -15.39 14.87 -11.56
C LYS A 66 -16.91 14.95 -11.48
N VAL A 67 -17.43 16.07 -10.99
CA VAL A 67 -18.88 16.31 -10.87
C VAL A 67 -19.22 17.54 -11.70
N GLU A 68 -19.99 17.34 -12.77
CA GLU A 68 -20.44 18.37 -13.71
C GLU A 68 -21.87 18.04 -14.15
N ASP A 69 -22.78 19.03 -14.18
CA ASP A 69 -24.17 18.87 -14.65
C ASP A 69 -24.90 17.63 -14.09
N GLU A 70 -24.87 17.44 -12.75
CA GLU A 70 -25.45 16.28 -12.04
C GLU A 70 -24.89 14.91 -12.47
N ARG A 71 -23.76 14.90 -13.18
CA ARG A 71 -23.07 13.68 -13.62
C ARG A 71 -21.73 13.54 -12.91
N ILE A 72 -21.46 12.31 -12.49
CA ILE A 72 -20.16 11.91 -11.94
C ILE A 72 -19.39 11.18 -13.04
N THR A 73 -18.25 11.73 -13.42
CA THR A 73 -17.32 11.08 -14.36
C THR A 73 -16.07 10.64 -13.63
N LEU A 74 -15.72 9.36 -13.80
CA LEU A 74 -14.45 8.80 -13.38
C LEU A 74 -13.56 8.72 -14.64
N PRO A 75 -12.40 9.42 -14.68
CA PRO A 75 -11.53 9.33 -15.84
C PRO A 75 -11.11 7.87 -16.07
N GLU A 76 -11.08 7.45 -17.33
CA GLU A 76 -10.83 6.06 -17.73
C GLU A 76 -9.43 5.61 -17.29
N PHE A 77 -9.36 4.83 -16.22
CA PHE A 77 -8.13 4.14 -15.79
C PHE A 77 -8.30 2.62 -15.72
N ILE A 78 -9.52 2.12 -15.93
CA ILE A 78 -9.90 0.75 -15.62
C ILE A 78 -10.90 0.27 -16.67
N ASN A 79 -10.66 -0.91 -17.23
CA ASN A 79 -11.62 -1.58 -18.10
C ASN A 79 -12.93 -1.83 -17.32
N PRO A 80 -14.11 -1.42 -17.82
CA PRO A 80 -15.37 -1.52 -17.07
C PRO A 80 -15.77 -2.95 -16.70
N ASN A 81 -15.21 -3.96 -17.37
CA ASN A 81 -15.52 -5.37 -17.15
C ASN A 81 -14.51 -6.09 -16.24
N ILE A 82 -13.49 -5.40 -15.69
CA ILE A 82 -12.53 -6.02 -14.79
C ILE A 82 -13.00 -5.92 -13.33
N LYS A 83 -12.88 -7.02 -12.58
CA LYS A 83 -13.08 -6.97 -11.13
C LYS A 83 -11.97 -6.13 -10.51
N PHE A 84 -12.35 -5.05 -9.85
CA PHE A 84 -11.43 -4.08 -9.26
C PHE A 84 -11.49 -4.15 -7.73
N THR A 85 -10.36 -4.43 -7.09
CA THR A 85 -10.28 -4.54 -5.63
C THR A 85 -9.93 -3.20 -5.01
N MET A 86 -10.64 -2.85 -3.93
CA MET A 86 -10.48 -1.57 -3.24
C MET A 86 -10.52 -1.74 -1.73
N ILE A 87 -9.91 -0.81 -1.01
CA ILE A 87 -9.92 -0.78 0.47
C ILE A 87 -9.98 0.68 0.95
N SER A 88 -10.66 0.93 2.07
CA SER A 88 -10.64 2.26 2.71
C SER A 88 -9.36 2.45 3.53
N SER A 89 -8.84 3.68 3.56
CA SER A 89 -7.75 4.06 4.46
C SER A 89 -8.06 3.76 5.93
N ILE A 90 -9.33 3.87 6.34
CA ILE A 90 -9.80 3.57 7.69
C ILE A 90 -9.62 2.09 8.02
N ASP A 91 -9.91 1.19 7.08
CA ASP A 91 -9.76 -0.24 7.31
C ASP A 91 -8.29 -0.68 7.30
N ILE A 92 -7.44 -0.01 6.51
CA ILE A 92 -5.98 -0.19 6.62
C ILE A 92 -5.51 0.18 8.03
N ALA A 93 -5.97 1.31 8.57
CA ALA A 93 -5.63 1.75 9.92
C ALA A 93 -6.11 0.76 10.99
N LYS A 94 -7.35 0.25 10.88
CA LYS A 94 -7.87 -0.79 11.78
C LYS A 94 -7.02 -2.06 11.72
N ILE A 95 -6.66 -2.53 10.52
CA ILE A 95 -5.80 -3.71 10.37
C ILE A 95 -4.46 -3.45 11.05
N ALA A 96 -3.84 -2.30 10.79
CA ALA A 96 -2.57 -1.93 11.42
C ALA A 96 -2.67 -1.90 12.95
N SER A 97 -3.78 -1.40 13.50
CA SER A 97 -4.03 -1.39 14.95
C SER A 97 -4.38 -2.75 15.55
N TYR A 98 -4.59 -3.79 14.76
CA TYR A 98 -4.79 -5.17 15.23
C TYR A 98 -3.53 -6.03 15.11
N VAL A 99 -2.47 -5.51 14.48
CA VAL A 99 -1.16 -6.18 14.42
C VAL A 99 -0.46 -6.16 15.80
N PHE A 100 -0.96 -5.34 16.72
CA PHE A 100 -0.53 -5.22 18.11
C PHE A 100 -1.73 -4.92 19.01
#